data_AF-A0A0S8AHA4-F1
#
_entry.id   AF-A0A0S8AHA4-F1
#
_cell.length_a   1.000
_cell.length_b   1.000
_cell.length_c   1.000
_cell.angle_alpha   90.00
_cell.angle_beta   90.00
_cell.angle_gamma   90.00
#
_symmetry.space_group_name_H-M   'P 1'
#
loop_
_entity.id
_entity.type
_entity.pdbx_description
1 polymer ?
#
loop_
_entity_poly.entity_id
_entity_poly.type
_entity_poly.pdbx_seq_one_letter_code
_entity_poly.pdbx_strand_id
1 'polypeptide(L)'
;MLAALAACAVIEQPPGGPPDFEAPVIVSITPDSGAVVPDLDDALKIQFDEVISETSGGGLERLVRLSPRTEELSVDWKRTAIHIKPKNG
;
A
#
# COMPACT_ATOMS: atom_id res chain seq x y z
N MET A 1 -52.52 10.66 -31.90
CA MET A 1 -52.57 11.02 -30.46
C MET A 1 -51.40 10.31 -29.80
N LEU A 2 -50.52 11.11 -29.18
CA LEU A 2 -49.14 10.80 -28.77
C LEU A 2 -49.12 9.99 -27.47
N ALA A 3 -48.57 8.77 -27.47
CA ALA A 3 -48.40 7.95 -26.27
C ALA A 3 -46.97 7.37 -26.23
N ALA A 4 -46.00 8.18 -25.77
CA ALA A 4 -44.60 7.74 -25.60
C ALA A 4 -43.81 8.64 -24.61
N LEU A 5 -44.33 8.91 -23.40
CA LEU A 5 -43.70 9.86 -22.45
C LEU A 5 -43.60 9.35 -21.00
N ALA A 6 -43.20 8.10 -20.74
CA ALA A 6 -43.00 7.67 -19.35
C ALA A 6 -42.01 6.48 -19.15
N ALA A 7 -40.79 6.58 -19.66
CA ALA A 7 -39.71 5.68 -19.23
C ALA A 7 -38.51 6.50 -18.75
N CYS A 8 -38.60 7.03 -17.52
CA CYS A 8 -37.44 7.58 -16.82
C CYS A 8 -36.56 6.39 -16.38
N ALA A 9 -35.46 6.13 -17.08
CA ALA A 9 -34.43 5.24 -16.56
C ALA A 9 -33.79 5.90 -15.34
N VAL A 10 -33.96 5.31 -14.15
CA VAL A 10 -33.23 5.72 -12.95
C VAL A 10 -31.84 5.12 -13.03
N ILE A 11 -30.82 5.97 -13.14
CA ILE A 11 -29.43 5.55 -12.97
C ILE A 11 -29.22 5.40 -11.46
N GLU A 12 -29.38 4.18 -10.96
CA GLU A 12 -28.99 3.82 -9.60
C GLU A 12 -27.50 3.40 -9.61
N GLN A 13 -26.76 3.77 -8.57
CA GLN A 13 -25.40 3.24 -8.42
C GLN A 13 -25.50 1.72 -8.20
N PRO A 14 -24.61 0.92 -8.80
CA PRO A 14 -24.59 -0.49 -8.49
C PRO A 14 -24.44 -0.67 -6.97
N PRO A 15 -25.16 -1.62 -6.36
CA PRO A 15 -24.93 -1.97 -4.97
C PRO A 15 -23.43 -2.19 -4.73
N GLY A 16 -22.89 -1.58 -3.69
CA GLY A 16 -21.51 -1.82 -3.28
C GLY A 16 -21.28 -3.29 -2.95
N GLY A 17 -20.02 -3.73 -3.05
CA GLY A 17 -19.64 -5.03 -2.53
C GLY A 17 -19.82 -5.09 -0.99
N PRO A 18 -19.76 -6.29 -0.40
CA PRO A 18 -19.68 -6.43 1.05
C PRO A 18 -18.53 -5.58 1.61
N PRO A 19 -18.69 -4.97 2.78
CA PRO A 19 -17.59 -4.27 3.43
C PRO A 19 -16.47 -5.27 3.77
N ASP A 20 -15.23 -4.86 3.48
CA ASP A 20 -14.03 -5.56 3.93
C ASP A 20 -13.56 -4.96 5.27
N PHE A 21 -13.25 -5.86 6.20
CA PHE A 21 -12.74 -5.52 7.53
C PHE A 21 -11.46 -6.28 7.86
N GLU A 22 -10.97 -7.12 6.94
CA GLU A 22 -9.66 -7.74 7.09
C GLU A 22 -8.59 -6.66 6.99
N ALA A 23 -7.48 -6.88 7.68
CA ALA A 23 -6.35 -5.97 7.62
C ALA A 23 -5.43 -6.40 6.48
N PRO A 24 -4.76 -5.46 5.79
CA PRO A 24 -3.80 -5.78 4.75
C PRO A 24 -2.72 -6.72 5.27
N VAL A 25 -2.39 -7.76 4.50
CA VAL A 25 -1.34 -8.72 4.85
C VAL A 25 -0.11 -8.56 3.95
N ILE A 26 1.05 -8.83 4.51
CA ILE A 26 2.30 -8.84 3.74
C ILE A 26 2.34 -10.10 2.88
N VAL A 27 2.45 -9.93 1.56
CA VAL A 27 2.53 -11.04 0.60
C VAL A 27 3.94 -11.28 0.07
N SER A 28 4.80 -10.28 0.11
CA SER A 28 6.23 -10.46 -0.20
C SER A 28 7.11 -9.40 0.43
N ILE A 29 8.37 -9.78 0.64
CA ILE A 29 9.45 -8.89 1.05
C ILE A 29 10.60 -9.09 0.07
N THR A 30 11.14 -7.98 -0.45
CA THR A 30 12.28 -7.99 -1.36
C THR A 30 13.35 -7.02 -0.82
N PRO A 31 14.61 -7.44 -0.64
CA PRO A 31 15.09 -8.82 -0.77
C PRO A 31 14.42 -9.80 0.20
N ASP A 32 14.41 -11.08 -0.16
CA ASP A 32 13.82 -12.13 0.68
C ASP A 32 14.59 -12.29 2.00
N SER A 33 13.94 -12.88 3.00
CA SER A 33 14.54 -13.09 4.31
C SER A 33 15.79 -13.96 4.22
N GLY A 34 16.91 -13.45 4.75
CA GLY A 34 18.21 -14.16 4.71
C GLY A 34 18.92 -14.09 3.36
N ALA A 35 18.40 -13.37 2.38
CA ALA A 35 19.08 -13.15 1.12
C ALA A 35 20.40 -12.38 1.34
N VAL A 36 21.45 -12.82 0.67
CA VAL A 36 22.70 -12.07 0.53
C VAL A 36 22.66 -11.40 -0.83
N VAL A 37 22.48 -10.09 -0.84
CA VAL A 37 22.46 -9.29 -2.07
C VAL A 37 23.68 -8.37 -2.04
N PRO A 38 24.76 -8.71 -2.76
CA PRO A 38 25.89 -7.80 -2.94
C PRO A 38 25.43 -6.52 -3.62
N ASP A 39 25.97 -5.38 -3.19
CA ASP A 39 25.75 -4.07 -3.83
C ASP A 39 24.27 -3.69 -4.00
N LEU A 40 23.43 -4.00 -3.00
CA LEU A 40 22.02 -3.59 -3.00
C LEU A 40 21.90 -2.06 -3.04
N ASP A 41 21.48 -1.53 -4.18
CA ASP A 41 21.25 -0.10 -4.44
C ASP A 41 19.75 0.27 -4.50
N ASP A 42 18.86 -0.72 -4.55
CA ASP A 42 17.41 -0.54 -4.55
C ASP A 42 16.84 -0.57 -3.11
N ALA A 43 15.63 -0.05 -2.96
CA ALA A 43 14.91 -0.05 -1.69
C ALA A 43 14.48 -1.47 -1.28
N LEU A 44 14.43 -1.72 0.02
CA LEU A 44 13.69 -2.86 0.56
C LEU A 44 12.19 -2.60 0.33
N LYS A 45 11.50 -3.57 -0.26
CA LYS A 45 10.08 -3.49 -0.63
C LYS A 45 9.29 -4.46 0.22
N ILE A 46 8.26 -3.97 0.88
CA ILE A 46 7.24 -4.79 1.54
C ILE A 46 5.96 -4.61 0.75
N GLN A 47 5.47 -5.69 0.16
CA GLN A 47 4.24 -5.70 -0.65
C GLN A 47 3.07 -6.21 0.19
N PHE A 48 1.94 -5.53 0.05
CA PHE A 48 0.67 -5.91 0.63
C PHE A 48 -0.27 -6.42 -0.46
N ASP A 49 -1.22 -7.28 -0.08
CA ASP A 49 -2.27 -7.79 -0.96
C ASP A 49 -3.29 -6.72 -1.36
N GLU A 50 -3.48 -5.70 -0.52
CA GLU A 50 -4.43 -4.63 -0.74
C GLU A 50 -3.85 -3.23 -0.45
N VAL A 51 -4.70 -2.21 -0.55
CA VAL A 51 -4.30 -0.82 -0.38
C VAL A 51 -4.10 -0.50 1.10
N ILE A 52 -2.92 0.03 1.45
CA ILE A 52 -2.61 0.49 2.80
C ILE A 52 -2.81 2.01 2.91
N SER A 53 -3.30 2.48 4.05
CA SER A 53 -3.45 3.92 4.31
C SER A 53 -2.10 4.58 4.60
N GLU A 54 -1.81 5.70 3.93
CA GLU A 54 -0.68 6.59 4.25
C GLU A 54 -0.83 7.24 5.64
N THR A 55 -2.07 7.37 6.12
CA THR A 55 -2.45 8.12 7.33
C THR A 55 -2.60 7.21 8.54
N SER A 56 -1.66 6.31 8.80
CA SER A 56 -1.65 5.43 9.98
C SER A 56 -1.40 6.18 11.31
N GLY A 57 -1.74 7.48 11.41
CA GLY A 57 -1.58 8.30 12.62
C GLY A 57 -0.23 9.02 12.75
N GLY A 58 0.63 8.96 11.71
CA GLY A 58 1.87 9.72 11.62
C GLY A 58 3.13 8.84 11.54
N GLY A 59 3.91 9.05 10.48
CA GLY A 59 5.29 8.59 10.29
C GLY A 59 5.49 7.08 10.19
N LEU A 60 5.33 6.50 8.99
CA LEU A 60 5.63 5.07 8.71
C LEU A 60 7.06 4.68 9.13
N GLU A 61 8.00 5.64 9.09
CA GLU A 61 9.36 5.50 9.56
C GLU A 61 9.47 5.09 11.03
N ARG A 62 8.45 5.37 11.86
CA ARG A 62 8.42 5.00 13.28
C ARG A 62 8.08 3.53 13.50
N LEU A 63 7.48 2.88 12.51
CA LEU A 63 7.08 1.46 12.55
C LEU A 63 8.20 0.54 12.05
N VAL A 64 9.24 1.10 11.45
CA VAL A 64 10.33 0.35 10.82
C VAL A 64 11.63 0.54 11.61
N ARG A 65 12.36 -0.56 11.85
CA ARG A 65 13.69 -0.52 12.47
C ARG A 65 14.70 -1.20 11.55
N LEU A 66 15.64 -0.42 11.02
CA LEU A 66 16.79 -0.94 10.28
C LEU A 66 17.98 -1.12 11.22
N SER A 67 18.76 -2.18 11.02
CA SER A 67 19.96 -2.49 11.82
C SER A 67 21.14 -2.82 10.90
N PRO A 68 22.37 -2.36 11.21
CA PRO A 68 22.72 -1.45 12.31
C PRO A 68 22.01 -0.09 12.18
N ARG A 69 21.87 0.65 13.30
CA ARG A 69 21.12 1.92 13.27
C ARG A 69 21.75 2.87 12.26
N THR A 70 20.97 3.26 11.25
CA THR A 70 21.30 4.36 10.35
C THR A 70 20.78 5.66 10.97
N GLU A 71 21.41 6.79 10.66
CA GLU A 71 21.01 8.08 11.26
C GLU A 71 19.63 8.53 10.80
N GLU A 72 19.24 8.19 9.57
CA GLU A 72 17.91 8.53 9.05
C GLU A 72 17.41 7.49 8.04
N LEU A 73 16.12 7.14 8.14
CA LEU A 73 15.42 6.19 7.29
C LEU A 73 14.42 6.94 6.41
N SER A 74 14.35 6.59 5.13
CA SER A 74 13.28 7.00 4.23
C SER A 74 12.31 5.84 4.07
N VAL A 75 11.04 6.07 4.40
CA VAL A 75 9.96 5.11 4.13
C VAL A 75 8.98 5.76 3.16
N ASP A 76 9.07 5.36 1.90
CA ASP A 76 8.23 5.85 0.82
C ASP A 76 6.99 4.98 0.72
N TRP A 77 5.82 5.54 1.05
CA TRP A 77 4.55 4.88 0.86
C TRP A 77 4.19 4.75 -0.63
N LYS A 78 3.58 3.62 -0.98
CA LYS A 78 2.89 3.33 -2.23
C LYS A 78 1.52 2.74 -1.88
N ARG A 79 0.59 2.74 -2.84
CA ARG A 79 -0.78 2.23 -2.61
C ARG A 79 -0.81 0.86 -1.93
N THR A 80 0.01 -0.08 -2.40
CA THR A 80 0.03 -1.48 -1.92
C THR A 80 1.42 -1.91 -1.43
N ALA A 81 2.32 -0.95 -1.17
CA ALA A 81 3.69 -1.27 -0.80
C ALA A 81 4.34 -0.16 0.02
N ILE A 82 5.37 -0.50 0.78
CA ILE A 82 6.31 0.48 1.33
C ILE A 82 7.72 0.20 0.84
N HIS A 83 8.43 1.24 0.44
CA HIS A 83 9.83 1.17 0.06
C HIS A 83 10.67 1.78 1.17
N ILE A 84 11.67 1.06 1.63
CA ILE A 84 12.49 1.41 2.78
C ILE A 84 13.94 1.52 2.31
N LYS A 85 14.57 2.66 2.56
CA LYS A 85 15.99 2.89 2.24
C LYS A 85 16.65 3.77 3.31
N PRO A 86 17.95 3.56 3.60
CA PRO A 86 18.74 4.56 4.30
C PRO A 86 18.73 5.87 3.50
N LYS A 87 18.72 7.04 4.15
CA LYS A 87 18.81 8.31 3.41
C LYS A 87 20.19 8.55 2.76
N ASN A 88 21.24 7.98 3.34
CA ASN A 88 22.63 8.18 2.95
C ASN A 88 23.27 6.91 2.36
N GLY A 89 22.47 5.94 1.91
CA GLY A 89 22.89 4.63 1.44
C GLY A 89 22.49 4.41 -0.01
#